data_AF-A0A7S3GPG9-F1
#
_entry.id   AF-A0A7S3GPG9-F1
#
_cell.length_a   1.000
_cell.length_b   1.000
_cell.length_c   1.000
_cell.angle_alpha   90.00
_cell.angle_beta   90.00
_cell.angle_gamma   90.00
#
_symmetry.space_group_name_H-M   'P 1'
#
loop_
_entity.id
_entity.type
_entity.pdbx_description
1 polymer ?
#
loop_
_entity_poly.entity_id
_entity_poly.type
_entity_poly.pdbx_seq_one_letter_code
_entity_poly.pdbx_strand_id
1 'polypeptide(L)'
;DYAGLPADECIPIIIADSGDLASLDAMNEKTICVLTTAGPFDKYGSLLVQSCARQGTHYCDITGETDWVRKMVDQHDDLARQSGSRIVSFCGHDCIPWDLLVLECSKHLRKKGETLEQIEFFDEINAAPSGGTMDTVFHSLGNRVKYTSQLGFDPLQKMGGAAATGASHTPSTNRVISQTQQWLSYSSLNRTWVGPFVMAMVMCNCVRRSNVLNNYSPKLVYREATV
;
A
#
# COMPACT_ATOMS: atom_id res chain seq x y z
N ASP A 1 24.63 -7.57 9.21
CA ASP A 1 24.84 -6.34 8.42
C ASP A 1 23.69 -6.03 7.45
N TYR A 2 22.50 -5.67 7.93
CA TYR A 2 21.36 -5.33 7.05
C TYR A 2 20.96 -3.85 7.01
N ALA A 3 21.72 -2.93 7.63
CA ALA A 3 21.33 -1.52 7.65
C ALA A 3 22.47 -0.50 7.47
N GLY A 4 23.73 -0.93 7.30
CA GLY A 4 24.87 0.01 7.27
C GLY A 4 25.04 0.83 8.57
N LEU A 5 24.31 0.47 9.63
CA LEU A 5 24.49 1.03 10.96
C LEU A 5 25.76 0.43 11.56
N PRO A 6 26.68 1.25 12.12
CA PRO A 6 27.85 0.73 12.80
C PRO A 6 27.40 -0.25 13.89
N ALA A 7 27.96 -1.45 13.90
CA ALA A 7 27.58 -2.50 14.85
C ALA A 7 27.77 -2.10 16.33
N ASP A 8 28.50 -1.00 16.56
CA ASP A 8 28.94 -0.52 17.87
C ASP A 8 28.25 0.79 18.33
N GLU A 9 27.32 1.35 17.54
CA GLU A 9 26.55 2.53 17.97
C GLU A 9 25.28 2.13 18.71
N CYS A 10 25.14 2.61 19.95
CA CYS A 10 23.93 2.44 20.74
C CYS A 10 22.80 3.24 20.08
N ILE A 11 21.87 2.55 19.41
CA ILE A 11 20.70 3.15 18.78
C ILE A 11 19.84 3.81 19.88
N PRO A 12 19.60 5.13 19.84
CA PRO A 12 18.75 5.80 20.83
C PRO A 12 17.35 5.21 20.85
N ILE A 13 16.85 4.90 22.05
CA ILE A 13 15.51 4.34 22.24
C ILE A 13 14.57 5.47 22.65
N ILE A 14 13.49 5.67 21.88
CA ILE A 14 12.37 6.53 22.24
C ILE A 14 11.18 5.63 22.55
N ILE A 15 10.57 5.83 23.71
CA ILE A 15 9.34 5.12 24.10
C ILE A 15 8.16 6.01 23.71
N ALA A 16 7.26 5.49 22.88
CA ALA A 16 6.01 6.14 22.51
C ALA A 16 4.86 5.15 22.59
N ASP A 17 3.77 5.53 23.24
CA ASP A 17 2.54 4.73 23.32
C ASP A 17 1.63 5.05 22.12
N SER A 18 1.28 4.02 21.34
CA SER A 18 0.43 4.17 20.15
C SER A 18 -1.02 4.57 20.48
N GLY A 19 -1.45 4.39 21.73
CA GLY A 19 -2.74 4.84 22.24
C GLY A 19 -2.74 6.27 22.80
N ASP A 20 -1.58 6.92 22.92
CA ASP A 20 -1.44 8.27 23.47
C ASP A 20 -0.91 9.24 22.41
N LEU A 21 -1.80 10.11 21.93
CA LEU A 21 -1.47 11.12 20.94
C LEU A 21 -0.37 12.08 21.42
N ALA A 22 -0.32 12.45 22.70
CA ALA A 22 0.71 13.34 23.23
C ALA A 22 2.09 12.66 23.24
N SER A 23 2.12 11.36 23.55
CA SER A 23 3.33 10.55 23.48
C SER A 23 3.85 10.43 22.04
N LEU A 24 2.97 10.18 21.08
CA LEU A 24 3.31 10.14 19.66
C LEU A 24 3.77 11.51 19.15
N ASP A 25 3.13 12.57 19.62
CA ASP A 25 3.48 13.93 19.23
C ASP A 25 4.90 14.28 19.67
N ALA A 26 5.27 13.97 20.92
CA ALA A 26 6.61 14.21 21.45
C ALA A 26 7.71 13.39 20.71
N MET A 27 7.36 12.21 20.19
CA MET A 27 8.25 11.44 19.32
C MET A 27 8.41 12.10 17.96
N ASN A 28 7.30 12.53 17.35
CA ASN A 28 7.28 13.12 16.01
C ASN A 28 7.98 14.48 15.93
N GLU A 29 7.95 15.29 16.99
CA GLU A 29 8.71 16.54 17.08
C GLU A 29 10.22 16.36 16.86
N LYS A 30 10.74 15.16 17.15
CA LYS A 30 12.16 14.81 17.04
C LYS A 30 12.46 13.94 15.82
N THR A 31 11.48 13.71 14.95
CA THR A 31 11.54 12.70 13.89
C THR A 31 11.13 13.27 12.54
N ILE A 32 11.97 13.04 11.53
CA ILE A 32 11.67 13.45 10.14
C ILE A 32 10.82 12.41 9.40
N CYS A 33 10.94 11.14 9.74
CA CYS A 33 10.25 10.03 9.10
C CYS A 33 10.07 8.87 10.09
N VAL A 34 8.85 8.34 10.17
CA VAL A 34 8.53 7.13 10.95
C VAL A 34 8.34 5.96 9.99
N LEU A 35 9.12 4.90 10.20
CA LEU A 35 9.00 3.62 9.50
C LEU A 35 8.35 2.63 10.48
N THR A 36 7.06 2.34 10.35
CA THR A 36 6.38 1.43 11.29
C THR A 36 6.17 0.04 10.70
N THR A 37 6.51 -0.95 11.51
CA THR A 37 6.24 -2.37 11.25
C THR A 37 5.29 -2.96 12.31
N ALA A 38 4.66 -2.11 13.13
CA ALA A 38 3.84 -2.52 14.26
C ALA A 38 2.34 -2.51 13.89
N GLY A 39 1.85 -3.64 13.41
CA GLY A 39 0.42 -3.90 13.18
C GLY A 39 -0.25 -4.68 14.31
N PRO A 40 -1.59 -4.89 14.27
CA PRO A 40 -2.54 -4.40 13.25
C PRO A 40 -2.63 -2.86 13.20
N PHE A 41 -2.62 -2.27 11.99
CA PHE A 41 -2.48 -0.82 11.83
C PHE A 41 -3.79 -0.09 12.09
N ASP A 42 -4.93 -0.75 11.90
CA ASP A 42 -6.22 -0.20 12.33
C ASP A 42 -6.29 0.08 13.83
N LYS A 43 -5.61 -0.73 14.64
CA LYS A 43 -5.53 -0.62 16.09
C LYS A 43 -4.47 0.38 16.56
N TYR A 44 -3.27 0.35 15.96
CA TYR A 44 -2.12 1.12 16.47
C TYR A 44 -1.68 2.28 15.56
N GLY A 45 -2.05 2.26 14.28
CA GLY A 45 -1.52 3.18 13.28
C GLY A 45 -2.31 4.49 13.15
N SER A 46 -3.59 4.52 13.51
CA SER A 46 -4.47 5.67 13.23
C SER A 46 -3.99 6.98 13.89
N LEU A 47 -3.65 6.95 15.18
CA LEU A 47 -3.13 8.14 15.88
C LEU A 47 -1.73 8.55 15.40
N LEU A 48 -0.91 7.58 15.00
CA LEU A 48 0.41 7.83 14.46
C LEU A 48 0.32 8.56 13.11
N VAL A 49 -0.53 8.09 12.19
CA VAL A 49 -0.77 8.77 10.91
C VAL A 49 -1.32 10.18 11.14
N GLN A 50 -2.28 10.34 12.07
CA GLN A 50 -2.81 11.65 12.43
C GLN A 50 -1.71 12.61 12.91
N SER A 51 -0.86 12.16 13.83
CA SER A 51 0.25 12.94 14.37
C SER A 51 1.26 13.32 13.27
N CYS A 52 1.69 12.35 12.46
CA CYS A 52 2.61 12.58 11.34
C CYS A 52 2.04 13.59 10.34
N ALA A 53 0.79 13.40 9.92
CA ALA A 53 0.11 14.28 8.98
C ALA A 53 0.01 15.72 9.52
N ARG A 54 -0.22 15.89 10.82
CA ARG A 54 -0.33 17.21 11.46
C ARG A 54 1.01 17.93 11.59
N GLN A 55 2.07 17.21 11.97
CA GLN A 55 3.37 17.80 12.30
C GLN A 55 4.32 17.94 11.10
N GLY A 56 4.00 17.34 9.96
CA GLY A 56 4.90 17.34 8.79
C GLY A 56 5.87 16.16 8.76
N THR A 57 5.92 15.34 9.82
CA THR A 57 6.70 14.10 9.88
C THR A 57 6.26 13.12 8.80
N HIS A 58 7.20 12.57 8.06
CA HIS A 58 6.92 11.56 7.05
C HIS A 58 6.58 10.21 7.69
N TYR A 59 5.88 9.36 6.96
CA TYR A 59 5.41 8.07 7.46
C TYR A 59 5.44 7.03 6.35
N CYS A 60 5.92 5.83 6.66
CA CYS A 60 5.61 4.65 5.87
C CYS A 60 5.35 3.41 6.72
N ASP A 61 4.59 2.48 6.14
CA ASP A 61 4.22 1.22 6.79
C ASP A 61 4.28 0.04 5.83
N ILE A 62 4.16 -1.16 6.38
CA ILE A 62 4.09 -2.43 5.65
C ILE A 62 2.67 -3.02 5.65
N THR A 63 1.63 -2.20 5.83
CA THR A 63 0.26 -2.70 6.02
C THR A 63 -0.27 -3.46 4.80
N GLY A 64 -1.16 -4.42 5.05
CA GLY A 64 -2.04 -4.99 4.02
C GLY A 64 -3.49 -4.51 4.12
N GLU A 65 -3.80 -3.64 5.08
CA GLU A 65 -5.17 -3.28 5.48
C GLU A 65 -5.74 -2.18 4.58
N THR A 66 -6.19 -2.58 3.38
CA THR A 66 -6.70 -1.66 2.33
C THR A 66 -7.78 -0.70 2.86
N ASP A 67 -8.76 -1.19 3.62
CA ASP A 67 -9.87 -0.38 4.14
C ASP A 67 -9.40 0.65 5.17
N TRP A 68 -8.41 0.29 5.99
CA TRP A 68 -7.79 1.23 6.93
C TRP A 68 -7.00 2.31 6.19
N VAL A 69 -6.21 1.95 5.17
CA VAL A 69 -5.49 2.94 4.36
C VAL A 69 -6.47 3.91 3.68
N ARG A 70 -7.59 3.40 3.16
CA ARG A 70 -8.67 4.23 2.61
C ARG A 70 -9.19 5.22 3.66
N LYS A 71 -9.47 4.76 4.88
CA LYS A 71 -9.88 5.64 5.99
C LYS A 71 -8.84 6.71 6.29
N MET A 72 -7.55 6.36 6.33
CA MET A 72 -6.47 7.32 6.57
C MET A 72 -6.37 8.38 5.46
N VAL A 73 -6.56 7.98 4.20
CA VAL A 73 -6.62 8.92 3.06
C VAL A 73 -7.81 9.88 3.21
N ASP A 74 -9.02 9.38 3.52
CA ASP A 74 -10.21 10.22 3.73
C ASP A 74 -9.97 11.26 4.83
N GLN A 75 -9.35 10.84 5.93
CA GLN A 75 -9.20 11.66 7.14
C GLN A 75 -8.01 12.62 7.11
N HIS A 76 -6.91 12.26 6.43
CA HIS A 76 -5.63 12.94 6.63
C HIS A 76 -4.93 13.42 5.35
N ASP A 77 -5.42 13.13 4.14
CA ASP A 77 -4.75 13.59 2.90
C ASP A 77 -4.63 15.12 2.81
N ASP A 78 -5.68 15.88 3.18
CA ASP A 78 -5.63 17.35 3.15
C ASP A 78 -4.63 17.92 4.16
N LEU A 79 -4.62 17.35 5.37
CA LEU A 79 -3.71 17.79 6.42
C LEU A 79 -2.26 17.48 6.06
N ALA A 80 -2.02 16.29 5.49
CA ALA A 80 -0.71 15.89 5.04
C ALA A 80 -0.17 16.80 3.92
N ARG A 81 -1.05 17.22 2.99
CA ARG A 81 -0.70 18.21 1.95
C ARG A 81 -0.38 19.58 2.53
N GLN A 82 -1.14 20.03 3.53
CA GLN A 82 -0.92 21.34 4.17
C GLN A 82 0.39 21.38 4.97
N SER A 83 0.72 20.30 5.68
CA SER A 83 1.95 20.20 6.48
C SER A 83 3.20 19.86 5.66
N GLY A 84 3.02 19.31 4.45
CA GLY A 84 4.11 18.81 3.62
C GLY A 84 4.57 17.39 3.98
N SER A 85 3.91 16.72 4.93
CA SER A 85 4.19 15.31 5.23
C SER A 85 3.88 14.39 4.04
N ARG A 86 4.60 13.27 3.97
CA ARG A 86 4.35 12.19 3.00
C ARG A 86 3.97 10.94 3.75
N ILE A 87 2.78 10.42 3.46
CA ILE A 87 2.24 9.18 4.05
C ILE A 87 2.24 8.11 2.97
N VAL A 88 3.03 7.05 3.15
CA VAL A 88 3.22 5.99 2.15
C VAL A 88 2.93 4.61 2.77
N SER A 89 1.73 4.10 2.55
CA SER A 89 1.37 2.74 2.98
C SER A 89 1.77 1.69 1.95
N PHE A 90 1.74 0.42 2.35
CA PHE A 90 2.07 -0.75 1.52
C PHE A 90 3.54 -0.83 1.09
N CYS A 91 4.46 -0.38 1.95
CA CYS A 91 5.91 -0.48 1.72
C CYS A 91 6.51 -1.83 2.12
N GLY A 92 5.69 -2.88 2.17
CA GLY A 92 6.11 -4.24 2.48
C GLY A 92 6.65 -4.98 1.25
N HIS A 93 7.34 -6.10 1.51
CA HIS A 93 7.78 -7.03 0.47
C HIS A 93 6.61 -7.47 -0.41
N ASP A 94 5.44 -7.69 0.16
CA ASP A 94 4.31 -8.24 -0.60
C ASP A 94 3.69 -7.19 -1.54
N CYS A 95 4.09 -5.92 -1.54
CA CYS A 95 3.48 -4.88 -2.38
C CYS A 95 4.47 -4.20 -3.33
N ILE A 96 5.66 -3.85 -2.85
CA ILE A 96 6.66 -3.07 -3.62
C ILE A 96 7.08 -3.76 -4.93
N PRO A 97 7.50 -5.04 -4.93
CA PRO A 97 7.98 -5.72 -6.15
C PRO A 97 6.91 -5.75 -7.23
N TRP A 98 5.68 -6.12 -6.89
CA TRP A 98 4.56 -6.19 -7.84
C TRP A 98 4.23 -4.82 -8.44
N ASP A 99 4.11 -3.78 -7.62
CA ASP A 99 3.75 -2.45 -8.10
C ASP A 99 4.85 -1.84 -8.99
N LEU A 100 6.12 -1.96 -8.57
CA LEU A 100 7.27 -1.49 -9.34
C LEU A 100 7.45 -2.26 -10.64
N LEU A 101 7.24 -3.58 -10.65
CA LEU A 101 7.34 -4.37 -11.89
C LEU A 101 6.28 -3.97 -12.90
N VAL A 102 5.04 -3.72 -12.47
CA VAL A 102 3.98 -3.21 -13.37
C VAL A 102 4.37 -1.83 -13.92
N LEU A 103 4.88 -0.94 -13.07
CA LEU A 103 5.36 0.39 -13.47
C LEU A 103 6.45 0.31 -14.54
N GLU A 104 7.49 -0.50 -14.31
CA GLU A 104 8.62 -0.62 -15.22
C GLU A 104 8.24 -1.33 -16.53
N CYS A 105 7.41 -2.37 -16.48
CA CYS A 105 6.84 -3.01 -17.68
C CYS A 105 6.02 -2.00 -18.51
N SER A 106 5.18 -1.20 -17.85
CA SER A 106 4.39 -0.17 -18.54
C SER A 106 5.30 0.88 -19.19
N LYS A 107 6.32 1.39 -18.48
CA LYS A 107 7.30 2.33 -19.03
C LYS A 107 8.03 1.74 -20.23
N HIS A 108 8.45 0.49 -20.14
CA HIS A 108 9.18 -0.19 -21.21
C HIS A 108 8.34 -0.35 -22.48
N LEU A 109 7.11 -0.83 -22.36
CA LEU A 109 6.19 -0.95 -23.50
C LEU A 109 5.85 0.41 -24.11
N ARG A 110 5.62 1.43 -23.27
CA ARG A 110 5.34 2.79 -23.73
C ARG A 110 6.49 3.36 -24.57
N LYS A 111 7.74 3.09 -24.23
CA LYS A 111 8.92 3.48 -25.05
C LYS A 111 8.91 2.86 -26.45
N LYS A 112 8.22 1.73 -26.63
CA LYS A 112 8.03 1.04 -27.92
C LYS A 112 6.74 1.43 -28.64
N GLY A 113 5.92 2.32 -28.06
CA GLY A 113 4.59 2.65 -28.57
C GLY A 113 3.53 1.59 -28.27
N GLU A 114 3.80 0.68 -27.34
CA GLU A 114 2.89 -0.40 -26.92
C GLU A 114 2.22 -0.07 -25.57
N THR A 115 1.11 -0.74 -25.27
CA THR A 115 0.36 -0.59 -24.02
C THR A 115 0.35 -1.90 -23.25
N LEU A 116 0.50 -1.84 -21.92
CA LEU A 116 0.42 -3.02 -21.07
C LEU A 116 -1.06 -3.44 -20.92
N GLU A 117 -1.45 -4.52 -21.59
CA GLU A 117 -2.81 -5.05 -21.51
C GLU A 117 -2.99 -6.08 -20.39
N GLN A 118 -1.98 -6.94 -20.18
CA GLN A 118 -2.02 -8.00 -19.20
C GLN A 118 -0.65 -8.21 -18.56
N ILE A 119 -0.66 -8.50 -17.26
CA ILE A 119 0.50 -8.97 -16.51
C ILE A 119 0.09 -10.09 -15.57
N GLU A 120 0.95 -11.11 -15.46
CA GLU A 120 0.75 -12.28 -14.61
C GLU A 120 2.00 -12.56 -13.80
N PHE A 121 1.82 -12.68 -12.50
CA PHE A 121 2.88 -12.97 -11.53
C PHE A 121 2.70 -14.39 -10.98
N PHE A 122 3.82 -15.08 -10.87
CA PHE A 122 3.92 -16.40 -10.27
C PHE A 122 4.93 -16.33 -9.15
N ASP A 123 4.47 -16.67 -7.95
CA ASP A 123 5.25 -16.53 -6.74
C ASP A 123 5.62 -17.90 -6.15
N GLU A 124 6.87 -18.02 -5.70
CA GLU A 124 7.44 -19.22 -5.07
C GLU A 124 7.80 -18.95 -3.59
N ILE A 125 7.13 -17.99 -2.94
CA ILE A 125 7.39 -17.65 -1.52
C ILE A 125 7.23 -18.89 -0.63
N ASN A 126 8.38 -19.43 -0.22
CA ASN A 126 8.52 -20.40 0.86
C ASN A 126 8.79 -19.66 2.18
N ALA A 127 7.83 -18.85 2.63
CA ALA A 127 7.92 -18.16 3.92
C ALA A 127 6.65 -18.37 4.74
N ALA A 128 6.82 -18.60 6.04
CA ALA A 128 5.72 -18.57 6.99
C ALA A 128 5.34 -17.10 7.28
N PRO A 129 4.04 -16.75 7.33
CA PRO A 129 3.64 -15.40 7.71
C PRO A 129 4.16 -15.05 9.11
N SER A 130 4.62 -13.82 9.30
CA SER A 130 5.05 -13.35 10.63
C SER A 130 3.87 -13.36 11.62
N GLY A 131 4.14 -13.41 12.93
CA GLY A 131 3.07 -13.33 13.94
C GLY A 131 2.18 -12.10 13.77
N GLY A 132 2.76 -10.94 13.46
CA GLY A 132 2.01 -9.71 13.16
C GLY A 132 1.18 -9.80 11.87
N THR A 133 1.67 -10.50 10.85
CA THR A 133 0.92 -10.77 9.61
C THR A 133 -0.28 -11.68 9.91
N MET A 134 -0.09 -12.74 10.69
CA MET A 134 -1.17 -13.63 11.10
C MET A 134 -2.23 -12.88 11.90
N ASP A 135 -1.84 -12.08 12.89
CA ASP A 135 -2.77 -11.26 13.68
C ASP A 135 -3.52 -10.26 12.81
N THR A 136 -2.86 -9.63 11.84
CA THR A 136 -3.50 -8.73 10.86
C THR A 136 -4.54 -9.46 10.02
N VAL A 137 -4.22 -10.67 9.54
CA VAL A 137 -5.16 -11.52 8.79
C VAL A 137 -6.32 -11.96 9.67
N PHE A 138 -6.06 -12.41 10.91
CA PHE A 138 -7.12 -12.79 11.86
C PHE A 138 -8.01 -11.61 12.23
N HIS A 139 -7.44 -10.43 12.46
CA HIS A 139 -8.19 -9.22 12.73
C HIS A 139 -9.04 -8.80 11.53
N SER A 140 -8.45 -8.83 10.32
CA SER A 140 -9.16 -8.54 9.07
C SER A 140 -10.28 -9.55 8.76
N LEU A 141 -10.15 -10.80 9.21
CA LEU A 141 -11.18 -11.83 9.06
C LEU A 141 -12.25 -11.76 10.16
N GLY A 142 -11.88 -11.40 11.40
CA GLY A 142 -12.77 -11.32 12.56
C GLY A 142 -13.57 -10.01 12.64
N ASN A 143 -12.98 -8.90 12.21
CA ASN A 143 -13.56 -7.54 12.22
C ASN A 143 -13.71 -7.01 10.80
N ARG A 144 -14.43 -7.74 9.92
CA ARG A 144 -14.76 -7.33 8.53
C ARG A 144 -15.73 -6.13 8.46
N VAL A 145 -15.46 -5.05 9.18
CA VAL A 145 -16.12 -3.78 8.94
C VAL A 145 -15.49 -3.19 7.68
N LYS A 146 -16.18 -3.36 6.55
CA LYS A 146 -15.78 -2.69 5.31
C LYS A 146 -15.90 -1.18 5.52
N TYR A 147 -14.79 -0.47 5.39
CA TYR A 147 -14.83 0.99 5.43
C TYR A 147 -15.53 1.51 4.18
N THR A 148 -16.65 2.22 4.36
CA THR A 148 -17.35 2.88 3.26
C THR A 148 -16.78 4.28 3.10
N SER A 149 -15.95 4.47 2.07
CA SER A 149 -15.37 5.76 1.71
C SER A 149 -16.44 6.82 1.51
N GLN A 150 -16.19 8.04 2.00
CA GLN A 150 -17.03 9.20 1.70
C GLN A 150 -16.62 9.90 0.39
N LEU A 151 -15.46 9.54 -0.16
CA LEU A 151 -14.98 10.02 -1.45
C LEU A 151 -15.53 9.16 -2.59
N GLY A 152 -15.61 9.72 -3.80
CA GLY A 152 -16.16 9.09 -5.02
C GLY A 152 -15.41 7.86 -5.54
N PHE A 153 -15.23 7.72 -6.87
CA PHE A 153 -14.52 6.56 -7.44
C PHE A 153 -13.08 6.50 -6.90
N ASP A 154 -12.71 5.37 -6.28
CA ASP A 154 -11.50 5.35 -5.47
C ASP A 154 -10.64 4.07 -5.56
N PRO A 155 -9.46 4.16 -6.19
CA PRO A 155 -8.41 3.15 -6.16
C PRO A 155 -7.38 3.41 -5.04
N LEU A 156 -7.80 3.90 -3.87
CA LEU A 156 -6.98 4.45 -2.76
C LEU A 156 -6.38 5.85 -3.03
N GLN A 157 -7.14 6.73 -3.68
CA GLN A 157 -6.77 8.12 -3.95
C GLN A 157 -7.88 9.08 -3.63
N LYS A 158 -7.58 10.14 -2.88
CA LYS A 158 -8.51 11.27 -2.80
C LYS A 158 -8.56 11.98 -4.15
N MET A 159 -9.67 11.80 -4.86
CA MET A 159 -10.03 12.61 -6.01
C MET A 159 -10.03 14.08 -5.57
N GLY A 160 -9.06 14.86 -6.05
CA GLY A 160 -8.89 16.23 -5.64
C GLY A 160 -10.13 17.05 -5.96
N GLY A 161 -10.71 17.70 -4.93
CA GLY A 161 -11.53 18.88 -5.15
C GLY A 161 -10.69 19.89 -5.94
N ALA A 162 -11.30 20.49 -6.96
CA ALA A 162 -10.71 21.36 -7.99
C ALA A 162 -10.00 22.65 -7.48
N ALA A 163 -9.62 22.74 -6.21
CA ALA A 163 -9.18 23.97 -5.56
C ALA A 163 -7.64 24.11 -5.39
N ALA A 164 -6.84 23.03 -5.43
CA ALA A 164 -5.40 23.13 -5.12
C ALA A 164 -4.49 23.23 -6.36
N THR A 165 -4.94 22.75 -7.51
CA THR A 165 -4.27 22.94 -8.79
C THR A 165 -5.36 23.22 -9.81
N GLY A 166 -5.22 24.25 -10.65
CA GLY A 166 -6.23 24.62 -11.66
C GLY A 166 -6.48 23.56 -12.76
N ALA A 167 -6.16 22.30 -12.50
CA ALA A 167 -6.45 21.16 -13.34
C ALA A 167 -7.83 20.61 -12.97
N SER A 168 -8.78 20.70 -13.90
CA SER A 168 -10.00 19.88 -13.88
C SER A 168 -9.60 18.40 -13.82
N HIS A 169 -9.61 17.80 -12.63
CA HIS A 169 -9.33 16.39 -12.46
C HIS A 169 -10.56 15.57 -12.86
N THR A 170 -10.65 15.21 -14.13
CA THR A 170 -11.59 14.19 -14.59
C THR A 170 -11.18 12.87 -13.93
N PRO A 171 -12.12 12.12 -13.30
CA PRO A 171 -11.81 10.81 -12.74
C PRO A 171 -11.14 9.95 -13.81
N SER A 172 -10.02 9.32 -13.46
CA SER A 172 -9.33 8.44 -14.40
C SER A 172 -10.28 7.33 -14.86
N THR A 173 -10.33 7.11 -16.16
CA THR A 173 -11.07 5.99 -16.76
C THR A 173 -10.31 4.68 -16.66
N ASN A 174 -9.04 4.71 -16.20
CA ASN A 174 -8.19 3.54 -16.14
C ASN A 174 -8.65 2.59 -15.04
N ARG A 175 -8.72 1.31 -15.40
CA ARG A 175 -9.17 0.25 -14.51
C ARG A 175 -8.20 -0.90 -14.53
N VAL A 176 -8.16 -1.62 -13.41
CA VAL A 176 -7.49 -2.92 -13.32
C VAL A 176 -8.54 -3.99 -13.09
N ILE A 177 -8.55 -4.97 -13.98
CA ILE A 177 -9.37 -6.17 -13.89
C ILE A 177 -8.54 -7.22 -13.16
N SER A 178 -8.92 -7.51 -11.92
CA SER A 178 -8.30 -8.58 -11.16
C SER A 178 -8.79 -9.92 -11.67
N GLN A 179 -7.86 -10.77 -12.10
CA GLN A 179 -8.10 -12.16 -12.48
C GLN A 179 -7.17 -13.11 -11.70
N THR A 180 -6.79 -12.72 -10.48
CA THR A 180 -6.00 -13.52 -9.53
C THR A 180 -6.56 -14.92 -9.37
N GLN A 181 -5.66 -15.91 -9.29
CA GLN A 181 -6.00 -17.31 -9.11
C GLN A 181 -6.83 -17.51 -7.83
N GLN A 182 -7.99 -18.15 -7.96
CA GLN A 182 -8.89 -18.42 -6.82
C GLN A 182 -8.87 -19.88 -6.37
N TRP A 183 -8.44 -20.79 -7.25
CA TRP A 183 -8.52 -22.24 -7.05
C TRP A 183 -7.22 -22.91 -7.47
N LEU A 184 -6.98 -24.16 -7.07
CA LEU A 184 -5.87 -24.92 -7.62
C LEU A 184 -6.13 -25.23 -9.10
N SER A 185 -5.20 -24.88 -9.99
CA SER A 185 -5.29 -25.23 -11.40
C SER A 185 -3.91 -25.45 -12.03
N TYR A 186 -3.83 -26.25 -13.07
CA TYR A 186 -2.59 -26.41 -13.82
C TYR A 186 -2.41 -25.24 -14.81
N SER A 187 -1.31 -24.50 -14.67
CA SER A 187 -0.93 -23.44 -15.61
C SER A 187 -0.11 -24.05 -16.75
N SER A 188 -0.65 -24.02 -17.96
CA SER A 188 0.09 -24.43 -19.16
C SER A 188 1.22 -23.48 -19.51
N LEU A 189 1.12 -22.20 -19.10
CA LEU A 189 2.14 -21.17 -19.32
C LEU A 189 3.44 -21.51 -18.59
N ASN A 190 3.33 -21.86 -17.31
CA ASN A 190 4.49 -22.18 -16.46
C ASN A 190 4.73 -23.69 -16.30
N ARG A 191 3.88 -24.52 -16.92
CA ARG A 191 3.94 -25.99 -16.83
C ARG A 191 3.92 -26.51 -15.38
N THR A 192 3.24 -25.81 -14.49
CA THR A 192 3.19 -26.09 -13.05
C THR A 192 1.77 -25.94 -12.50
N TRP A 193 1.53 -26.51 -11.32
CA TRP A 193 0.32 -26.26 -10.56
C TRP A 193 0.39 -24.89 -9.92
N VAL A 194 -0.72 -24.16 -9.93
CA VAL A 194 -0.81 -22.84 -9.32
C VAL A 194 -2.03 -22.75 -8.40
N GLY A 195 -1.84 -22.10 -7.27
CA GLY A 195 -2.84 -21.93 -6.23
C GLY A 195 -3.19 -20.46 -5.97
N PRO A 196 -4.22 -20.22 -5.14
CA PRO A 196 -4.56 -18.88 -4.71
C PRO A 196 -3.47 -18.30 -3.80
N PHE A 197 -3.20 -17.00 -3.97
CA PHE A 197 -2.38 -16.22 -3.05
C PHE A 197 -3.25 -15.19 -2.32
N VAL A 198 -3.33 -15.30 -1.00
CA VAL A 198 -4.27 -14.49 -0.18
C VAL A 198 -4.00 -12.99 -0.30
N MET A 199 -2.73 -12.61 -0.35
CA MET A 199 -2.32 -11.20 -0.36
C MET A 199 -2.59 -10.53 -1.71
N ALA A 200 -2.72 -11.27 -2.81
CA ALA A 200 -2.88 -10.74 -4.17
C ALA A 200 -4.02 -9.70 -4.34
N MET A 201 -5.04 -9.73 -3.49
CA MET A 201 -6.09 -8.69 -3.50
C MET A 201 -5.55 -7.32 -3.07
N VAL A 202 -4.65 -7.28 -2.09
CA VAL A 202 -3.99 -6.06 -1.60
C VAL A 202 -3.09 -5.48 -2.69
N MET A 203 -2.28 -6.32 -3.32
CA MET A 203 -1.39 -5.92 -4.42
C MET A 203 -2.16 -5.40 -5.61
N CYS A 204 -3.26 -6.06 -5.98
CA CYS A 204 -4.14 -5.55 -7.02
C CYS A 204 -4.66 -4.14 -6.70
N ASN A 205 -4.92 -3.80 -5.43
CA ASN A 205 -5.29 -2.44 -5.03
C ASN A 205 -4.13 -1.44 -5.15
N CYS A 206 -2.90 -1.85 -4.82
CA CYS A 206 -1.70 -1.03 -5.07
C CYS A 206 -1.55 -0.73 -6.56
N VAL A 207 -1.64 -1.76 -7.40
CA VAL A 207 -1.54 -1.63 -8.86
C VAL A 207 -2.70 -0.80 -9.45
N ARG A 208 -3.91 -0.91 -8.90
CA ARG A 208 -5.05 -0.02 -9.25
C ARG A 208 -4.70 1.44 -9.01
N ARG A 209 -4.18 1.74 -7.81
CA ARG A 209 -3.74 3.09 -7.45
C ARG A 209 -2.70 3.59 -8.44
N SER A 210 -1.67 2.79 -8.68
CA SER A 210 -0.55 3.18 -9.53
C SER A 210 -0.92 3.30 -11.00
N ASN A 211 -1.84 2.48 -11.52
CA ASN A 211 -2.38 2.61 -12.87
C ASN A 211 -3.15 3.93 -13.06
N VAL A 212 -3.92 4.34 -12.05
CA VAL A 212 -4.64 5.61 -12.09
C VAL A 212 -3.68 6.80 -12.03
N LEU A 213 -2.63 6.75 -11.21
CA LEU A 213 -1.63 7.85 -11.11
C LEU A 213 -0.75 7.97 -12.35
N ASN A 214 -0.31 6.84 -12.92
CA ASN A 214 0.75 6.82 -13.93
C ASN A 214 0.26 6.51 -15.35
N ASN A 215 -1.04 6.32 -15.52
CA ASN A 215 -1.71 6.06 -16.80
C ASN A 215 -1.12 4.85 -17.56
N TYR A 216 -1.10 3.66 -16.93
CA TYR A 216 -0.51 2.47 -17.56
C TYR A 216 -1.36 1.98 -18.74
N SER A 217 -2.65 1.78 -18.49
CA SER A 217 -3.61 1.24 -19.45
C SER A 217 -5.05 1.53 -19.02
N PRO A 218 -5.96 1.79 -19.97
CA PRO A 218 -7.38 1.95 -19.67
C PRO A 218 -8.00 0.69 -19.07
N LYS A 219 -7.47 -0.50 -19.39
CA LYS A 219 -8.01 -1.80 -18.99
C LYS A 219 -6.88 -2.81 -18.79
N LEU A 220 -6.12 -2.65 -17.72
CA LEU A 220 -5.06 -3.60 -17.34
C LEU A 220 -5.66 -4.86 -16.74
N VAL A 221 -5.32 -6.03 -17.25
CA VAL A 221 -5.60 -7.32 -16.63
C VAL A 221 -4.44 -7.70 -15.72
N TYR A 222 -4.75 -7.97 -14.46
CA TYR A 222 -3.76 -8.28 -13.43
C TYR A 222 -4.04 -9.65 -12.84
N ARG A 223 -3.02 -10.52 -12.85
CA ARG A 223 -3.09 -11.90 -12.36
C ARG A 223 -1.92 -12.18 -11.42
N GLU A 224 -2.23 -12.91 -10.36
CA GLU A 224 -1.28 -13.42 -9.39
C GLU A 224 -1.65 -14.85 -9.03
N ALA A 225 -0.65 -15.70 -8.88
CA ALA A 225 -0.80 -17.05 -8.39
C ALA A 225 0.46 -17.49 -7.62
N THR A 226 0.29 -18.35 -6.62
CA THR A 226 1.41 -19.08 -6.02
C THR A 226 1.68 -20.33 -6.84
N VAL A 227 2.94 -20.73 -6.97
CA VAL A 227 3.40 -21.97 -7.58
C VAL A 227 3.73 -23.00 -6.51
#